data_AF-A0A6J7KP23-F1
#
_entry.id   AF-A0A6J7KP23-F1
#
_cell.length_a   1.000
_cell.length_b   1.000
_cell.length_c   1.000
_cell.angle_alpha   90.00
_cell.angle_beta   90.00
_cell.angle_gamma   90.00
#
_symmetry.space_group_name_H-M   'P 1'
#
loop_
_entity.id
_entity.type
_entity.pdbx_description
1 polymer ?
#
loop_
_entity_poly.entity_id
_entity_poly.type
_entity_poly.pdbx_seq_one_letter_code
_entity_poly.pdbx_strand_id
1 'polypeptide(L)'
;MESLALVVVALMALVLFTGPISLLLTSKLFWDFTRRNKPVWVLRRFIVATVSPLGMSVQIMFIFNQIPPGPKAFALGGFVINVIALKREFFRKRPWKTLFKIESSDPNGPAGQS
;
A
#
# COMPACT_ATOMS: atom_id res chain seq x y z
N MET A 1 -8.03 32.60 -2.35
CA MET A 1 -6.91 31.76 -2.88
C MET A 1 -6.26 30.90 -1.81
N GLU A 2 -6.22 31.29 -0.53
CA GLU A 2 -5.67 30.45 0.56
C GLU A 2 -6.31 29.07 0.69
N SER A 3 -7.65 28.98 0.62
CA SER A 3 -8.37 27.70 0.78
C SER A 3 -7.96 26.67 -0.27
N LEU A 4 -7.77 27.06 -1.54
CA LEU A 4 -7.33 26.16 -2.60
C LEU A 4 -5.89 25.69 -2.37
N ALA A 5 -4.99 26.61 -2.00
CA ALA A 5 -3.60 26.28 -1.73
C ALA A 5 -3.46 25.28 -0.58
N LEU A 6 -4.25 25.46 0.49
CA LEU A 6 -4.29 24.53 1.62
C LEU A 6 -4.74 23.13 1.18
N VAL A 7 -5.78 23.03 0.33
CA VAL A 7 -6.23 21.73 -0.20
C VAL A 7 -5.14 21.06 -1.03
N VAL A 8 -4.47 21.80 -1.92
CA VAL A 8 -3.39 21.26 -2.75
C VAL A 8 -2.21 20.79 -1.89
N VAL A 9 -1.81 21.56 -0.90
CA VAL A 9 -0.75 21.18 0.05
C VAL A 9 -1.13 19.92 0.83
N ALA A 10 -2.38 19.83 1.30
CA ALA A 10 -2.87 18.65 1.99
C ALA A 10 -2.86 17.40 1.09
N LEU A 11 -3.27 17.54 -0.18
CA LEU A 11 -3.19 16.45 -1.16
C LEU A 11 -1.75 16.04 -1.46
N MET A 12 -0.84 17.00 -1.61
CA MET A 12 0.59 16.72 -1.82
C MET A 12 1.20 16.02 -0.61
N ALA A 13 0.85 16.44 0.61
CA ALA A 13 1.28 15.79 1.84
C ALA A 13 0.77 14.34 1.90
N LEU A 14 -0.50 14.10 1.56
CA LEU A 14 -1.05 12.74 1.47
C LEU A 14 -0.28 11.88 0.45
N VAL A 15 -0.03 12.42 -0.75
CA VAL A 15 0.71 11.71 -1.80
C VAL A 15 2.13 11.35 -1.34
N LEU A 16 2.82 12.27 -0.68
CA LEU A 16 4.22 12.11 -0.29
C LEU A 16 4.40 11.21 0.95
N PHE A 17 3.55 11.39 1.97
CA PHE A 17 3.78 10.81 3.30
C PHE A 17 3.05 9.49 3.54
N THR A 18 1.95 9.19 2.83
CA THR A 18 1.19 7.94 3.05
C THR A 18 2.06 6.70 2.85
N GLY A 19 2.88 6.69 1.79
CA GLY A 19 3.83 5.61 1.51
C GLY A 19 4.85 5.41 2.64
N PRO A 20 5.73 6.40 2.92
CA PRO A 20 6.73 6.31 3.98
C PRO A 20 6.14 5.97 5.35
N ILE A 21 5.01 6.58 5.74
CA ILE A 21 4.33 6.30 7.02
C ILE A 21 3.87 4.83 7.07
N SER A 22 3.22 4.34 6.01
CA SER A 22 2.78 2.95 5.93
C SER A 22 3.96 1.97 5.97
N LEU A 23 5.08 2.33 5.33
CA LEU A 23 6.28 1.51 5.33
C LEU A 23 6.98 1.49 6.70
N LEU A 24 6.98 2.61 7.43
CA LEU A 24 7.50 2.70 8.79
C LEU A 24 6.65 1.89 9.77
N LEU A 25 5.31 2.02 9.69
CA LEU A 25 4.38 1.24 10.50
C LEU A 25 4.52 -0.28 10.26
N THR A 26 4.84 -0.67 9.02
CA THR A 26 5.05 -2.08 8.65
C THR A 26 6.49 -2.57 8.84
N SER A 27 7.38 -1.75 9.40
CA SER A 27 8.77 -2.11 9.68
C SER A 27 8.88 -3.21 10.75
N LYS A 28 10.02 -3.91 10.82
CA LYS A 28 10.27 -4.94 11.84
C LYS A 28 10.19 -4.37 13.26
N LEU A 29 10.75 -3.17 13.46
CA LEU A 29 10.78 -2.49 14.76
C LEU A 29 9.36 -2.24 15.31
N PHE A 30 8.50 -1.60 14.50
CA PHE A 30 7.11 -1.36 14.90
C PHE A 30 6.31 -2.66 15.02
N TRP A 31 6.60 -3.64 14.19
CA TRP A 31 5.96 -4.95 14.28
C TRP A 31 6.24 -5.64 15.61
N ASP A 32 7.50 -5.70 16.03
CA ASP A 32 7.91 -6.38 17.27
C ASP A 32 7.44 -5.63 18.51
N PHE A 33 7.44 -4.29 18.46
CA PHE A 33 6.87 -3.45 19.52
C PHE A 33 5.36 -3.70 19.70
N THR A 34 4.60 -3.64 18.60
CA THR A 34 3.14 -3.77 18.65
C THR A 34 2.68 -5.19 18.91
N ARG A 35 3.49 -6.23 18.60
CA ARG A 35 3.14 -7.64 18.86
C ARG A 35 2.95 -7.96 20.34
N ARG A 36 3.58 -7.20 21.25
CA ARG A 36 3.44 -7.39 22.70
C ARG A 36 2.02 -7.07 23.19
N ASN A 37 1.34 -6.13 22.53
CA ASN A 37 0.00 -5.69 22.91
C ASN A 37 -1.00 -5.95 21.77
N LYS A 38 -1.87 -6.96 21.93
CA LYS A 38 -2.95 -7.26 20.98
C LYS A 38 -3.76 -6.04 20.50
N PRO A 39 -4.24 -5.11 21.37
CA PRO A 39 -5.00 -3.96 20.90
C PRO A 39 -4.19 -3.02 20.01
N VAL A 40 -2.93 -2.77 20.36
CA VAL A 40 -2.02 -1.90 19.58
C VAL A 40 -1.70 -2.54 18.23
N TRP A 41 -1.56 -3.87 18.19
CA TRP A 41 -1.35 -4.61 16.95
C TRP A 41 -2.54 -4.48 15.98
N VAL A 42 -3.77 -4.64 16.49
CA VAL A 42 -5.00 -4.47 15.67
C VAL A 42 -5.11 -3.04 15.16
N LEU A 43 -4.87 -2.05 16.04
CA LEU A 43 -4.93 -0.63 15.67
C LEU A 43 -3.93 -0.28 14.56
N ARG A 44 -2.66 -0.72 14.68
CA ARG A 44 -1.63 -0.50 13.65
C ARG A 44 -2.06 -1.07 12.31
N ARG A 45 -2.63 -2.28 12.32
CA ARG A 45 -3.11 -2.95 11.10
C ARG A 45 -4.28 -2.20 10.48
N PHE A 46 -5.21 -1.70 11.29
CA PHE A 46 -6.33 -0.89 10.82
C PHE A 46 -5.84 0.42 10.17
N ILE A 47 -4.87 1.10 10.79
CA ILE A 47 -4.25 2.32 10.24
C ILE A 47 -3.61 2.05 8.88
N VAL A 48 -2.78 1.00 8.75
CA VAL A 48 -2.17 0.66 7.46
C VAL A 48 -3.23 0.26 6.42
N ALA A 49 -4.24 -0.52 6.82
CA ALA A 49 -5.32 -0.96 5.93
C ALA A 49 -6.20 0.17 5.40
N THR A 50 -6.24 1.31 6.09
CA THR A 50 -7.04 2.48 5.70
C THR A 50 -6.20 3.55 5.01
N VAL A 51 -5.07 3.91 5.61
CA VAL A 51 -4.18 4.97 5.09
C VAL A 51 -3.57 4.57 3.74
N SER A 52 -3.14 3.31 3.56
CA SER A 52 -2.51 2.91 2.30
C SER A 52 -3.49 2.97 1.11
N PRO A 53 -4.71 2.38 1.17
CA PRO A 53 -5.67 2.52 0.06
C PRO A 53 -6.14 3.96 -0.19
N LEU A 54 -6.32 4.76 0.87
CA LEU A 54 -6.65 6.18 0.72
C LEU A 54 -5.54 6.94 -0.03
N GLY A 55 -4.29 6.77 0.39
CA GLY A 55 -3.14 7.37 -0.28
C GLY A 55 -3.00 6.90 -1.73
N MET A 56 -3.18 5.60 -1.98
CA MET A 56 -3.11 5.01 -3.32
C MET A 56 -4.20 5.55 -4.25
N SER A 57 -5.41 5.80 -3.73
CA SER A 57 -6.51 6.37 -4.51
C SER A 57 -6.17 7.78 -5.00
N VAL A 58 -5.60 8.63 -4.13
CA VAL A 58 -5.13 9.97 -4.50
C VAL A 58 -3.94 9.90 -5.45
N GLN A 59 -2.98 9.00 -5.20
CA GLN A 59 -1.81 8.80 -6.08
C GLN A 59 -2.22 8.37 -7.49
N ILE A 60 -3.20 7.47 -7.63
CA ILE A 60 -3.76 7.06 -8.92
C ILE A 60 -4.31 8.27 -9.69
N MET A 61 -5.08 9.15 -9.03
CA MET A 61 -5.60 10.36 -9.66
C MET A 61 -4.46 11.26 -10.18
N PHE A 62 -3.35 11.34 -9.45
CA PHE A 62 -2.18 12.11 -9.88
C PHE A 62 -1.44 11.48 -11.07
N ILE A 63 -1.41 10.15 -11.14
CA ILE A 63 -0.73 9.39 -12.20
C ILE A 63 -1.46 9.56 -13.54
N PHE A 64 -2.79 9.43 -13.53
CA PHE A 64 -3.61 9.47 -14.75
C PHE A 64 -3.97 10.87 -15.24
N ASN A 65 -3.89 11.89 -14.39
CA ASN A 65 -4.12 13.28 -14.83
C ASN A 65 -2.89 13.89 -15.53
N GLN A 66 -3.16 14.98 -16.27
CA GLN A 66 -2.14 15.83 -16.91
C GLN A 66 -1.47 16.75 -15.87
N ILE A 67 -0.76 16.16 -14.91
CA ILE A 67 0.03 16.87 -13.89
C ILE A 67 1.50 16.91 -14.35
N PRO A 68 2.28 17.93 -13.97
CA PRO A 68 3.72 17.97 -14.21
C PRO A 68 4.45 16.67 -13.81
N PRO A 69 5.54 16.31 -14.52
CA PRO A 69 6.20 15.01 -14.35
C PRO A 69 6.79 14.79 -12.95
N GLY A 70 7.21 15.84 -12.25
CA GLY A 70 7.76 15.75 -10.89
C GLY A 70 6.77 15.15 -9.88
N PRO A 71 5.64 15.83 -9.59
CA PRO A 71 4.57 15.29 -8.73
C PRO A 71 4.07 13.91 -9.17
N LYS A 72 4.03 13.64 -10.48
CA LYS A 72 3.66 12.34 -11.03
C LYS A 72 4.64 11.23 -10.63
N ALA A 73 5.95 11.49 -10.70
CA ALA A 73 6.98 10.56 -10.25
C ALA A 73 6.88 10.29 -8.73
N PHE A 74 6.62 11.32 -7.92
CA PHE A 74 6.37 11.15 -6.49
C PHE A 74 5.13 10.31 -6.22
N ALA A 75 4.05 10.52 -6.96
CA ALA A 75 2.83 9.72 -6.84
C ALA A 75 3.07 8.25 -7.18
N LEU A 76 3.83 7.96 -8.25
CA LEU A 76 4.23 6.60 -8.61
C LEU A 76 5.08 5.95 -7.51
N GLY A 77 6.09 6.67 -7.00
CA GLY A 77 6.93 6.18 -5.90
C GLY A 77 6.12 5.89 -4.64
N GLY A 78 5.27 6.83 -4.23
CA GLY A 78 4.37 6.67 -3.10
C GLY A 78 3.42 5.49 -3.27
N PHE A 79 2.90 5.27 -4.48
CA PHE A 79 2.04 4.14 -4.80
C PHE A 79 2.77 2.81 -4.64
N VAL A 80 3.96 2.68 -5.23
CA VAL A 80 4.80 1.48 -5.09
C VAL A 80 5.13 1.21 -3.63
N ILE A 81 5.48 2.24 -2.85
CA ILE A 81 5.76 2.12 -1.42
C ILE A 81 4.52 1.62 -0.65
N ASN A 82 3.34 2.15 -0.94
CA ASN A 82 2.08 1.71 -0.33
C ASN A 82 1.77 0.23 -0.68
N VAL A 83 1.99 -0.19 -1.94
CA VAL A 83 1.85 -1.61 -2.33
C VAL A 83 2.80 -2.50 -1.53
N ILE A 84 4.06 -2.09 -1.40
CA ILE A 84 5.07 -2.82 -0.62
C ILE A 84 4.65 -2.90 0.86
N ALA A 85 4.16 -1.80 1.44
CA ALA A 85 3.69 -1.75 2.82
C ALA A 85 2.51 -2.72 3.06
N LEU A 86 1.49 -2.68 2.21
CA LEU A 86 0.34 -3.60 2.28
C LEU A 86 0.77 -5.06 2.14
N LYS A 87 1.67 -5.36 1.19
CA LYS A 87 2.23 -6.70 1.07
C LYS A 87 2.95 -7.12 2.35
N ARG A 88 3.78 -6.25 2.94
CA ARG A 88 4.52 -6.53 4.18
C ARG A 88 3.61 -6.75 5.38
N GLU A 89 2.42 -6.14 5.40
CA GLU A 89 1.42 -6.27 6.46
C GLU A 89 0.63 -7.57 6.33
N PHE A 90 0.04 -7.83 5.16
CA PHE A 90 -0.91 -8.94 4.96
C PHE A 90 -0.28 -10.22 4.41
N PHE A 91 0.77 -10.09 3.59
CA PHE A 91 1.36 -11.18 2.82
C PHE A 91 2.86 -11.33 3.06
N ARG A 92 3.34 -11.00 4.28
CA ARG A 92 4.76 -10.97 4.64
C ARG A 92 5.55 -12.21 4.23
N LYS A 93 4.93 -13.39 4.34
CA LYS A 93 5.54 -14.70 4.03
C LYS A 93 5.37 -15.14 2.56
N ARG A 94 4.52 -14.47 1.76
CA ARG A 94 4.28 -14.87 0.37
C ARG A 94 5.30 -14.19 -0.57
N PRO A 95 5.93 -14.96 -1.48
CA PRO A 95 6.80 -14.37 -2.50
C PRO A 95 5.97 -13.48 -3.45
N TRP A 96 6.62 -12.47 -4.04
CA TRP A 96 5.94 -11.54 -4.97
C TRP A 96 5.34 -12.28 -6.17
N LYS A 97 6.04 -13.30 -6.67
CA LYS A 97 5.63 -14.11 -7.83
C LYS A 97 4.29 -14.83 -7.60
N THR A 98 3.95 -15.19 -6.36
CA THR A 98 2.70 -15.90 -6.04
C THR A 98 1.51 -14.97 -5.82
N LEU A 99 1.70 -13.65 -5.72
CA LEU A 99 0.58 -12.71 -5.54
C LEU A 99 -0.14 -12.42 -6.86
N PHE A 100 0.59 -12.51 -7.98
CA PHE A 100 0.06 -12.26 -9.32
C PHE A 100 -0.14 -13.54 -10.13
N LYS A 101 0.17 -14.70 -9.54
CA LYS A 101 -0.18 -15.98 -10.14
C LYS A 101 -1.67 -16.18 -9.89
N ILE A 102 -2.48 -15.96 -10.93
CA ILE A 102 -3.85 -16.46 -10.96
C ILE A 102 -3.69 -17.97 -10.82
N GLU A 103 -4.15 -18.51 -9.69
CA GLU A 103 -4.24 -19.95 -9.51
C GLU A 103 -5.28 -20.42 -10.52
N SER A 104 -4.84 -20.72 -11.74
CA SER A 104 -5.62 -21.53 -12.67
C SER A 104 -5.72 -22.90 -12.00
N SER A 105 -6.74 -23.07 -11.16
CA SER A 105 -7.29 -24.40 -10.92
C SER A 105 -7.58 -24.95 -12.30
N ASP A 106 -6.77 -25.90 -12.76
CA ASP A 106 -7.11 -26.78 -13.85
C ASP A 106 -8.50 -27.35 -13.55
N PRO A 107 -9.55 -27.01 -14.33
CA PRO A 107 -10.87 -27.59 -14.12
C PRO A 107 -10.95 -29.03 -14.63
N ASN A 108 -9.93 -29.51 -15.36
CA ASN A 108 -9.91 -30.79 -16.08
C ASN A 108 -8.74 -31.69 -15.67
N GLY A 109 -8.64 -32.04 -14.39
CA GLY A 109 -7.67 -33.05 -13.99
C GLY A 109 -8.05 -33.92 -12.79
N PRO A 110 -8.98 -34.88 -12.95
CA PRO A 110 -8.91 -36.13 -12.21
C PRO A 110 -8.49 -37.25 -13.17
N ALA A 111 -7.27 -37.75 -13.05
CA ALA A 111 -6.95 -39.08 -13.54
C ALA A 111 -5.64 -39.60 -12.94
N GLY A 112 -5.74 -40.47 -11.94
CA GLY A 112 -4.86 -41.63 -11.94
C GLY A 112 -5.13 -42.42 -13.22
N GLN A 113 -4.30 -42.22 -14.23
CA GLN A 113 -4.11 -42.93 -15.50
C GLN A 113 -3.07 -42.05 -16.23
N SER A 114 -1.79 -42.39 -16.37
CA SER A 114 -1.07 -43.65 -16.59
C SER A 114 0.10 -43.85 -15.65
#